data_AF-A0A2U1KML5-F1
#
_entry.id   AF-A0A2U1KML5-F1
#
_cell.length_a   1.000
_cell.length_b   1.000
_cell.length_c   1.000
_cell.angle_alpha   90.00
_cell.angle_beta   90.00
_cell.angle_gamma   90.00
#
_symmetry.space_group_name_H-M   'P 1'
#
loop_
_entity.id
_entity.type
_entity.pdbx_description
1 polymer ?
#
loop_
_entity_poly.entity_id
_entity_poly.type
_entity_poly.pdbx_seq_one_letter_code
_entity_poly.pdbx_strand_id
1 'polypeptide(L)'
;MAPKRQRRPINRSPMSGSFRTPKKAKKTIAGESPAFQQIINQQLEALLPEIVNHVSAQMGNGTQQEGAGTGGSGSNGCTYKEFVACKPKEFDGKGGSVTLTRWVEKMEQVMDISGCTEGQKVKYAASSLVNKALTWWNTQIQARGRVAAMGMTWEDFKALMVEEFCPSNEMQKLEEELWNHTMVGANHAGYTDKFHELARMVPHLVTPESKRIDRYIRGLVP
;
A
#
# COMPACT_ATOMS: atom_id res chain seq x y z
N MET A 1 -11.68 -50.96 -74.34
CA MET A 1 -12.98 -50.89 -73.64
C MET A 1 -13.10 -49.55 -72.92
N ALA A 2 -14.28 -48.95 -73.01
CA ALA A 2 -14.66 -47.55 -72.78
C ALA A 2 -14.74 -47.13 -71.28
N PRO A 3 -15.12 -45.88 -70.93
CA PRO A 3 -14.60 -44.57 -71.38
C PRO A 3 -14.30 -43.59 -70.21
N LYS A 4 -13.55 -42.52 -70.53
CA LYS A 4 -13.36 -41.31 -69.68
C LYS A 4 -14.71 -40.62 -69.39
N ARG A 5 -14.95 -40.19 -68.14
CA ARG A 5 -16.07 -39.30 -67.77
C ARG A 5 -15.57 -37.90 -67.38
N GLN A 6 -16.13 -36.91 -68.08
CA GLN A 6 -15.91 -35.47 -67.96
C GLN A 6 -16.50 -34.88 -66.67
N ARG A 7 -15.86 -33.81 -66.18
CA ARG A 7 -16.36 -32.92 -65.12
C ARG A 7 -17.54 -32.08 -65.60
N ARG A 8 -18.46 -31.75 -64.68
CA ARG A 8 -19.32 -30.55 -64.75
C ARG A 8 -19.29 -29.78 -63.42
N PRO A 9 -19.47 -28.44 -63.44
CA PRO A 9 -19.20 -27.56 -62.33
C PRO A 9 -20.43 -27.33 -61.44
N ILE A 10 -20.21 -27.00 -60.17
CA ILE A 10 -21.24 -26.40 -59.32
C ILE A 10 -20.84 -24.95 -59.05
N ASN A 11 -21.63 -24.04 -59.61
CA ASN A 11 -21.65 -22.62 -59.29
C ASN A 11 -22.95 -22.37 -58.52
N ARG A 12 -22.88 -21.66 -57.37
CA ARG A 12 -23.94 -20.75 -56.89
C ARG A 12 -23.43 -19.90 -55.72
N SER A 13 -23.04 -18.68 -56.10
CA SER A 13 -23.19 -17.34 -55.50
C SER A 13 -23.36 -17.09 -53.98
N PRO A 14 -22.88 -15.93 -53.49
CA PRO A 14 -22.81 -15.58 -52.08
C PRO A 14 -24.12 -14.94 -51.58
N MET A 15 -24.61 -15.35 -50.40
CA MET A 15 -25.66 -14.61 -49.70
C MET A 15 -25.04 -13.55 -48.80
N SER A 16 -25.19 -12.31 -49.25
CA SER A 16 -25.10 -11.08 -48.46
C SER A 16 -26.10 -11.15 -47.30
N GLY A 17 -25.61 -11.47 -46.11
CA GLY A 17 -26.35 -11.39 -44.86
C GLY A 17 -26.09 -10.05 -44.19
N SER A 18 -26.91 -9.05 -44.50
CA SER A 18 -26.95 -7.78 -43.77
C SER A 18 -27.49 -8.04 -42.36
N PHE A 19 -26.59 -8.21 -41.38
CA PHE A 19 -26.96 -8.21 -39.97
C PHE A 19 -27.33 -6.79 -39.54
N ARG A 20 -28.64 -6.52 -39.48
CA ARG A 20 -29.20 -5.32 -38.88
C ARG A 20 -28.91 -5.34 -37.37
N THR A 21 -28.15 -4.35 -36.91
CA THR A 21 -27.99 -4.04 -35.48
C THR A 21 -29.31 -3.49 -34.92
N PRO A 22 -29.81 -3.96 -33.76
CA PRO A 22 -30.95 -3.33 -33.10
C PRO A 22 -30.56 -1.95 -32.55
N LYS A 23 -31.37 -0.94 -32.91
CA LYS A 23 -31.26 0.46 -32.47
C LYS A 23 -31.48 0.55 -30.95
N LYS A 24 -30.59 1.27 -30.27
CA LYS A 24 -30.75 1.68 -28.86
C LYS A 24 -32.06 2.45 -28.68
N ALA A 25 -32.94 1.96 -27.80
CA ALA A 25 -34.06 2.74 -27.29
C ALA A 25 -33.52 3.77 -26.28
N LYS A 26 -33.50 5.05 -26.66
CA LYS A 26 -33.39 6.16 -25.70
C LYS A 26 -34.70 6.21 -24.92
N LYS A 27 -34.66 5.84 -23.64
CA LYS A 27 -35.76 6.07 -22.72
C LYS A 27 -35.76 7.56 -22.36
N THR A 28 -36.54 8.35 -23.09
CA THR A 28 -36.85 9.73 -22.72
C THR A 28 -37.73 9.68 -21.49
N ILE A 29 -37.21 10.11 -20.34
CA ILE A 29 -38.01 10.36 -19.14
C ILE A 29 -38.59 11.76 -19.36
N ALA A 30 -39.82 11.83 -19.87
CA ALA A 30 -40.61 13.04 -19.87
C ALA A 30 -41.40 13.05 -18.56
N GLY A 31 -41.04 13.94 -17.65
CA GLY A 31 -41.70 14.06 -16.35
C GLY A 31 -41.04 15.06 -15.40
N GLU A 32 -40.58 16.21 -15.89
CA GLU A 32 -40.25 17.34 -15.01
C GLU A 32 -41.36 18.38 -15.15
N SER A 33 -42.18 18.47 -14.11
CA SER A 33 -43.22 19.50 -14.00
C SER A 33 -42.57 20.89 -14.11
N PRO A 34 -43.12 21.82 -14.92
CA PRO A 34 -42.62 23.19 -15.02
C PRO A 34 -42.46 23.90 -13.66
N ALA A 35 -43.24 23.49 -12.66
CA ALA A 35 -43.15 23.98 -11.29
C ALA A 35 -41.84 23.57 -10.59
N PHE A 36 -41.30 22.39 -10.89
CA PHE A 36 -40.06 21.89 -10.29
C PHE A 36 -38.84 22.65 -10.83
N GLN A 37 -38.83 22.94 -12.13
CA GLN A 37 -37.80 23.77 -12.77
C GLN A 37 -37.83 25.22 -12.23
N GLN A 38 -39.02 25.77 -11.95
CA GLN A 38 -39.15 27.07 -11.28
C GLN A 38 -38.59 27.08 -9.87
N ILE A 39 -38.83 26.02 -9.07
CA ILE A 39 -38.31 25.94 -7.69
C ILE A 39 -36.78 25.85 -7.68
N ILE A 40 -36.19 25.09 -8.61
CA ILE A 40 -34.72 25.00 -8.72
C ILE A 40 -34.13 26.37 -9.08
N ASN A 41 -34.69 27.05 -10.08
CA ASN A 41 -34.18 28.36 -10.51
C ASN A 41 -34.36 29.43 -9.42
N GLN A 42 -35.48 29.39 -8.67
CA GLN A 42 -35.72 30.32 -7.56
C GLN A 42 -34.77 30.09 -6.38
N GLN A 43 -34.43 28.84 -6.05
CA GLN A 43 -33.42 28.56 -5.01
C GLN A 43 -31.99 28.93 -5.46
N LEU A 44 -31.68 28.85 -6.75
CA LEU A 44 -30.35 29.17 -7.26
C LEU A 44 -30.05 30.68 -7.21
N GLU A 45 -31.04 31.53 -7.43
CA GLU A 45 -30.87 33.00 -7.38
C GLU A 45 -30.73 33.55 -5.95
N ALA A 46 -31.31 32.87 -4.95
CA ALA A 46 -31.25 33.28 -3.54
C ALA A 46 -29.89 32.99 -2.87
N LEU A 47 -29.09 32.07 -3.41
CA LEU A 47 -27.82 31.62 -2.82
C LEU A 47 -26.58 32.43 -3.27
N LEU A 48 -26.69 33.20 -4.36
CA LEU A 48 -25.59 34.00 -4.89
C LEU A 48 -25.09 35.13 -3.95
N PRO A 49 -25.96 35.90 -3.24
CA PRO A 49 -25.48 36.96 -2.36
C PRO A 49 -24.84 36.45 -1.05
N GLU A 50 -25.12 35.23 -0.58
CA GLU A 50 -24.48 34.67 0.63
C GLU A 50 -23.00 34.31 0.40
N ILE A 51 -22.68 33.80 -0.79
CA ILE A 51 -21.30 33.38 -1.13
C ILE A 51 -20.36 34.59 -1.20
N VAL A 52 -20.83 35.73 -1.74
CA VAL A 52 -20.02 36.95 -1.87
C VAL A 52 -19.72 37.60 -0.51
N ASN A 53 -20.68 37.55 0.41
CA ASN A 53 -20.50 38.07 1.76
C ASN A 53 -19.55 37.20 2.60
N HIS A 54 -19.54 35.86 2.40
CA HIS A 54 -18.65 34.98 3.14
C HIS A 54 -17.18 35.12 2.73
N VAL A 55 -16.90 35.35 1.43
CA VAL A 55 -15.53 35.50 0.91
C VAL A 55 -14.89 36.83 1.34
N SER A 56 -15.68 37.91 1.45
CA SER A 56 -15.16 39.23 1.85
C SER A 56 -14.77 39.30 3.33
N ALA A 57 -15.34 38.45 4.19
CA ALA A 57 -15.07 38.43 5.63
C ALA A 57 -13.75 37.72 6.01
N GLN A 58 -13.11 36.98 5.09
CA GLN A 58 -11.89 36.20 5.39
C GLN A 58 -10.56 36.84 4.98
N MET A 59 -10.57 37.98 4.28
CA MET A 59 -9.36 38.62 3.73
C MET A 59 -8.89 39.87 4.50
N GLY A 60 -9.31 40.05 5.76
CA GLY A 60 -8.95 41.21 6.56
C GLY A 60 -8.52 40.87 7.99
N ASN A 61 -7.30 40.34 8.17
CA ASN A 61 -6.35 40.81 9.18
C ASN A 61 -5.05 40.00 9.17
N GLY A 62 -4.01 40.59 8.60
CA GLY A 62 -2.64 40.24 8.94
C GLY A 62 -2.19 41.05 10.15
N THR A 63 -1.77 40.38 11.21
CA THR A 63 -0.79 40.94 12.16
C THR A 63 0.26 39.89 12.46
N GLN A 64 1.49 40.30 12.16
CA GLN A 64 2.78 39.68 12.40
C GLN A 64 3.00 39.41 13.89
N GLN A 65 3.40 38.19 14.25
CA GLN A 65 4.09 37.96 15.51
C GLN A 65 5.08 36.79 15.36
N GLU A 66 6.36 37.13 15.38
CA GLU A 66 7.45 36.21 15.61
C GLU A 66 7.34 35.66 17.03
N GLY A 67 7.33 34.34 17.17
CA GLY A 67 7.26 33.66 18.46
C GLY A 67 7.57 32.19 18.30
N ALA A 68 8.83 31.82 18.52
CA ALA A 68 9.22 30.45 18.78
C ALA A 68 8.48 29.96 20.03
N GLY A 69 7.57 29.00 19.85
CA GLY A 69 6.73 28.49 20.92
C GLY A 69 6.22 27.10 20.59
N THR A 70 6.94 26.10 21.08
CA THR A 70 6.54 24.70 21.16
C THR A 70 5.18 24.59 21.88
N GLY A 71 4.13 24.12 21.20
CA GLY A 71 2.78 24.05 21.76
C GLY A 71 1.88 22.99 21.13
N GLY A 72 1.73 21.86 21.82
CA GLY A 72 0.44 21.18 22.01
C GLY A 72 -0.34 20.66 20.79
N SER A 73 0.18 19.58 20.19
CA SER A 73 -0.50 18.42 19.58
C SER A 73 -2.02 18.49 19.35
N GLY A 74 -2.44 19.16 18.28
CA GLY A 74 -3.41 18.57 17.36
C GLY A 74 -2.64 17.62 16.44
N SER A 75 -3.03 16.34 16.39
CA SER A 75 -2.35 15.27 15.63
C SER A 75 -2.43 15.47 14.11
N ASN A 76 -1.81 16.53 13.59
CA ASN A 76 -1.75 16.83 12.16
C ASN A 76 -0.69 16.00 11.42
N GLY A 77 0.08 15.18 12.14
CA GLY A 77 1.10 14.31 11.59
C GLY A 77 2.26 15.03 10.91
N CYS A 78 3.16 14.25 10.34
CA CYS A 78 4.33 14.71 9.62
C CYS A 78 3.96 15.16 8.19
N THR A 79 4.61 16.18 7.65
CA THR A 79 4.54 16.46 6.20
C THR A 79 5.42 15.47 5.44
N TYR A 80 5.11 15.24 4.16
CA TYR A 80 5.97 14.40 3.31
C TYR A 80 7.40 14.95 3.19
N LYS A 81 7.57 16.28 3.26
CA LYS A 81 8.89 16.93 3.22
C LYS A 81 9.73 16.58 4.46
N GLU A 82 9.13 16.61 5.65
CA GLU A 82 9.81 16.23 6.91
C GLU A 82 10.16 14.74 6.92
N PHE A 83 9.24 13.89 6.44
CA PHE A 83 9.51 12.46 6.26
C PHE A 83 10.71 12.20 5.34
N VAL A 84 10.74 12.79 4.14
CA VAL A 84 11.85 12.61 3.18
C VAL A 84 13.16 13.20 3.72
N ALA A 85 13.10 14.26 4.51
CA ALA A 85 14.30 14.83 5.15
C ALA A 85 15.00 13.84 6.10
N CYS A 86 14.27 12.87 6.66
CA CYS A 86 14.82 11.77 7.46
C CYS A 86 15.51 10.66 6.64
N LYS A 87 15.54 10.81 5.30
CA LYS A 87 16.18 9.89 4.35
C LYS A 87 15.67 8.45 4.51
N PRO A 88 14.37 8.21 4.24
CA PRO A 88 13.81 6.87 4.26
C PRO A 88 14.61 5.97 3.33
N LYS A 89 14.90 4.76 3.79
CA LYS A 89 15.62 3.77 2.99
C LYS A 89 14.70 3.21 1.91
N GLU A 90 15.22 3.01 0.70
CA GLU A 90 14.47 2.33 -0.35
C GLU A 90 14.43 0.81 -0.14
N PHE A 91 13.38 0.16 -0.63
CA PHE A 91 13.27 -1.29 -0.72
C PHE A 91 12.97 -1.73 -2.14
N ASP A 92 13.85 -2.55 -2.71
CA ASP A 92 13.77 -2.99 -4.11
C ASP A 92 13.03 -4.32 -4.30
N GLY A 93 12.65 -4.98 -3.20
CA GLY A 93 12.01 -6.29 -3.21
C GLY A 93 12.99 -7.48 -3.25
N LYS A 94 14.28 -7.27 -2.96
CA LYS A 94 15.32 -8.31 -2.90
C LYS A 94 15.87 -8.51 -1.48
N GLY A 95 16.62 -9.59 -1.30
CA GLY A 95 17.36 -9.88 -0.07
C GLY A 95 16.54 -10.54 1.05
N GLY A 96 15.34 -11.01 0.72
CA GLY A 96 14.53 -11.89 1.56
C GLY A 96 14.09 -11.28 2.88
N SER A 97 13.80 -12.17 3.84
CA SER A 97 13.31 -11.81 5.17
C SER A 97 14.22 -10.78 5.87
N VAL A 98 15.54 -11.02 5.91
CA VAL A 98 16.49 -10.17 6.65
C VAL A 98 16.50 -8.73 6.13
N THR A 99 16.46 -8.57 4.81
CA THR A 99 16.48 -7.24 4.20
C THR A 99 15.17 -6.51 4.41
N LEU A 100 14.04 -7.23 4.30
CA LEU A 100 12.72 -6.69 4.61
C LEU A 100 12.63 -6.22 6.06
N THR A 101 13.00 -7.05 7.04
CA THR A 101 12.91 -6.69 8.46
C THR A 101 13.76 -5.46 8.77
N ARG A 102 15.00 -5.39 8.27
CA ARG A 102 15.86 -4.20 8.44
C ARG A 102 15.27 -2.94 7.80
N TRP A 103 14.58 -3.09 6.67
CA TRP A 103 13.90 -1.96 6.03
C TRP A 103 12.69 -1.49 6.86
N VAL A 104 11.85 -2.41 7.35
CA VAL A 104 10.71 -2.10 8.21
C VAL A 104 11.17 -1.35 9.46
N GLU A 105 12.19 -1.85 10.17
CA GLU A 105 12.71 -1.20 11.38
C GLU A 105 13.22 0.22 11.10
N LYS A 106 13.96 0.39 10.00
CA LYS A 106 14.47 1.71 9.63
C LYS A 106 13.34 2.66 9.24
N MET A 107 12.31 2.13 8.59
CA MET A 107 11.14 2.88 8.16
C MET A 107 10.29 3.31 9.36
N GLU A 108 10.05 2.42 10.32
CA GLU A 108 9.36 2.73 11.58
C GLU A 108 10.11 3.81 12.36
N GLN A 109 11.44 3.70 12.48
CA GLN A 109 12.26 4.75 13.08
C GLN A 109 12.08 6.11 12.38
N VAL A 110 12.02 6.13 11.05
CA VAL A 110 11.81 7.37 10.28
C VAL A 110 10.41 7.94 10.55
N MET A 111 9.38 7.10 10.58
CA MET A 111 8.00 7.51 10.88
C MET A 111 7.88 8.08 12.30
N ASP A 112 8.54 7.46 13.28
CA ASP A 112 8.52 7.90 14.68
C ASP A 112 9.21 9.26 14.83
N ILE A 113 10.41 9.41 14.25
CA ILE A 113 11.18 10.67 14.31
C ILE A 113 10.43 11.81 13.61
N SER A 114 9.82 11.54 12.46
CA SER A 114 9.09 12.56 11.72
C SER A 114 7.70 12.87 12.30
N GLY A 115 7.16 12.01 13.17
CA GLY A 115 5.85 12.21 13.81
C GLY A 115 4.68 11.80 12.92
N CYS A 116 4.83 10.72 12.14
CA CYS A 116 3.81 10.30 11.20
C CYS A 116 2.61 9.62 11.88
N THR A 117 1.41 10.06 11.49
CA THR A 117 0.15 9.47 11.94
C THR A 117 -0.11 8.13 11.26
N GLU A 118 -1.00 7.32 11.84
CA GLU A 118 -1.37 6.02 11.29
C GLU A 118 -1.82 6.12 9.82
N GLY A 119 -2.64 7.12 9.49
CA GLY A 119 -3.11 7.36 8.12
C GLY A 119 -2.04 7.86 7.13
N GLN A 120 -0.82 8.15 7.58
CA GLN A 120 0.32 8.57 6.75
C GLN A 120 1.33 7.45 6.53
N LYS A 121 1.47 6.50 7.46
CA LYS A 121 2.52 5.47 7.45
C LYS A 121 2.59 4.73 6.12
N VAL A 122 1.51 4.06 5.71
CA VAL A 122 1.48 3.27 4.46
C VAL A 122 1.72 4.16 3.24
N LYS A 123 1.09 5.34 3.18
CA LYS A 123 1.26 6.29 2.07
C LYS A 123 2.72 6.70 1.90
N TYR A 124 3.41 6.97 2.99
CA TYR A 124 4.78 7.46 2.97
C TYR A 124 5.78 6.32 2.77
N ALA A 125 5.61 5.17 3.43
CA ALA A 125 6.43 3.98 3.18
C ALA A 125 6.36 3.50 1.73
N ALA A 126 5.16 3.50 1.14
CA ALA A 126 4.94 3.11 -0.24
C ALA A 126 5.79 3.93 -1.24
N SER A 127 6.10 5.19 -0.91
CA SER A 127 6.94 6.05 -1.73
C SER A 127 8.40 5.58 -1.80
N SER A 128 8.84 4.78 -0.83
CA SER A 128 10.20 4.23 -0.76
C SER A 128 10.32 2.83 -1.36
N LEU A 129 9.25 2.30 -1.94
CA LEU A 129 9.29 1.05 -2.70
C LEU A 129 9.79 1.33 -4.11
N VAL A 130 10.76 0.54 -4.57
CA VAL A 130 11.34 0.64 -5.91
C VAL A 130 11.37 -0.73 -6.59
N ASN A 131 11.63 -0.76 -7.90
CA ASN A 131 11.80 -2.00 -8.67
C ASN A 131 10.68 -3.03 -8.44
N LYS A 132 11.03 -4.26 -8.03
CA LYS A 132 10.07 -5.36 -7.84
C LYS A 132 9.02 -5.00 -6.79
N ALA A 133 9.43 -4.33 -5.71
CA ALA A 133 8.52 -3.91 -4.65
C ALA A 133 7.50 -2.87 -5.12
N LEU A 134 7.92 -1.91 -5.96
CA LEU A 134 7.00 -0.93 -6.53
C LEU A 134 5.98 -1.60 -7.47
N THR A 135 6.43 -2.52 -8.32
CA THR A 135 5.54 -3.28 -9.21
C THR A 135 4.51 -4.07 -8.42
N TRP A 136 4.94 -4.76 -7.36
CA TRP A 136 4.04 -5.48 -6.46
C TRP A 136 3.02 -4.54 -5.80
N TRP A 137 3.46 -3.40 -5.25
CA TRP A 137 2.56 -2.46 -4.59
C TRP A 137 1.51 -1.88 -5.54
N ASN A 138 1.89 -1.61 -6.79
CA ASN A 138 0.94 -1.21 -7.82
C ASN A 138 -0.12 -2.28 -8.09
N THR A 139 0.25 -3.57 -8.08
CA THR A 139 -0.71 -4.69 -8.16
C THR A 139 -1.67 -4.69 -6.97
N GLN A 140 -1.19 -4.43 -5.75
CA GLN A 140 -2.03 -4.32 -4.56
C GLN A 140 -3.03 -3.15 -4.66
N ILE A 141 -2.59 -2.00 -5.19
CA ILE A 141 -3.46 -0.85 -5.46
C ILE A 141 -4.55 -1.19 -6.48
N GLN A 142 -4.21 -1.93 -7.54
CA GLN A 142 -5.19 -2.34 -8.56
C GLN A 142 -6.21 -3.34 -8.02
N ALA A 143 -5.76 -4.29 -7.20
CA ALA A 143 -6.63 -5.33 -6.65
C ALA A 143 -7.64 -4.79 -5.61
N ARG A 144 -7.21 -3.83 -4.77
CA ARG A 144 -8.03 -3.31 -3.65
C ARG A 144 -8.64 -1.94 -3.91
N GLY A 145 -8.13 -1.21 -4.89
CA GLY A 145 -8.40 0.20 -5.09
C GLY A 145 -7.49 1.11 -4.25
N ARG A 146 -7.16 2.29 -4.78
CA ARG A 146 -6.20 3.23 -4.17
C ARG A 146 -6.56 3.65 -2.75
N VAL A 147 -7.83 3.99 -2.51
CA VAL A 147 -8.28 4.49 -1.20
C VAL A 147 -8.13 3.40 -0.13
N ALA A 148 -8.58 2.17 -0.43
CA ALA A 148 -8.45 1.04 0.49
C ALA A 148 -6.99 0.65 0.70
N ALA A 149 -6.17 0.59 -0.36
CA ALA A 149 -4.76 0.24 -0.24
C ALA A 149 -3.97 1.27 0.58
N MET A 150 -4.23 2.57 0.40
CA MET A 150 -3.54 3.63 1.14
C MET A 150 -4.09 3.87 2.54
N GLY A 151 -5.27 3.33 2.84
CA GLY A 151 -5.95 3.45 4.13
C GLY A 151 -5.80 2.23 5.03
N MET A 152 -5.07 1.19 4.61
CA MET A 152 -4.78 0.04 5.46
C MET A 152 -3.87 0.43 6.62
N THR A 153 -3.89 -0.38 7.68
CA THR A 153 -3.00 -0.19 8.83
C THR A 153 -1.56 -0.50 8.44
N TRP A 154 -0.60 0.06 9.18
CA TRP A 154 0.80 -0.28 8.99
C TRP A 154 1.09 -1.78 9.22
N GLU A 155 0.39 -2.38 10.17
CA GLU A 155 0.48 -3.81 10.51
C GLU A 155 0.00 -4.71 9.37
N ASP A 156 -1.13 -4.39 8.74
CA ASP A 156 -1.62 -5.11 7.57
C ASP A 156 -0.65 -4.99 6.39
N PHE A 157 -0.08 -3.78 6.19
CA PHE A 157 0.92 -3.56 5.17
C PHE A 157 2.18 -4.40 5.40
N LYS A 158 2.70 -4.45 6.64
CA LYS A 158 3.84 -5.32 7.00
C LYS A 158 3.52 -6.78 6.76
N ALA A 159 2.33 -7.26 7.13
CA ALA A 159 1.91 -8.64 6.92
C ALA A 159 1.94 -9.02 5.43
N LEU A 160 1.42 -8.15 4.56
CA LEU A 160 1.46 -8.34 3.10
C LEU A 160 2.88 -8.33 2.53
N MET A 161 3.76 -7.48 3.05
CA MET A 161 5.15 -7.48 2.64
C MET A 161 5.87 -8.76 3.04
N VAL A 162 5.58 -9.29 4.24
CA VAL A 162 6.13 -10.58 4.70
C VAL A 162 5.63 -11.70 3.80
N GLU A 163 4.33 -11.74 3.48
CA GLU A 163 3.77 -12.76 2.58
C GLU A 163 4.43 -12.75 1.20
N GLU A 164 4.70 -11.58 0.62
CA GLU A 164 5.30 -11.46 -0.71
C GLU A 164 6.82 -11.70 -0.73
N PHE A 165 7.55 -11.13 0.24
CA PHE A 165 9.02 -11.02 0.17
C PHE A 165 9.75 -11.92 1.16
N CYS A 166 9.03 -12.66 2.01
CA CYS A 166 9.61 -13.64 2.92
C CYS A 166 9.09 -15.05 2.57
N PRO A 167 9.71 -15.75 1.61
CA PRO A 167 9.25 -17.08 1.22
C PRO A 167 9.44 -18.09 2.35
N SER A 168 8.51 -19.04 2.49
CA SER A 168 8.44 -19.95 3.64
C SER A 168 9.74 -20.76 3.86
N ASN A 169 10.45 -21.11 2.79
CA ASN A 169 11.71 -21.85 2.88
C ASN A 169 12.85 -21.01 3.50
N GLU A 170 12.86 -19.68 3.33
CA GLU A 170 13.81 -18.81 4.02
C GLU A 170 13.45 -18.64 5.49
N MET A 171 12.15 -18.48 5.78
CA MET A 171 11.65 -18.43 7.15
C MET A 171 12.03 -19.71 7.92
N GLN A 172 11.77 -20.88 7.33
CA GLN A 172 12.14 -22.17 7.92
C GLN A 172 13.65 -22.26 8.19
N LYS A 173 14.50 -21.79 7.28
CA LYS A 173 15.95 -21.77 7.51
C LYS A 173 16.34 -20.89 8.70
N LEU A 174 15.70 -19.73 8.86
CA LEU A 174 15.95 -18.85 10.02
C LEU A 174 15.47 -19.48 11.33
N GLU A 175 14.35 -20.18 11.30
CA GLU A 175 13.84 -20.96 12.44
C GLU A 175 14.82 -22.07 12.83
N GLU A 176 15.30 -22.85 11.86
CA GLU A 176 16.30 -23.91 12.05
C GLU A 176 17.64 -23.35 12.54
N GLU A 177 18.08 -22.22 11.99
CA GLU A 177 19.31 -21.55 12.40
C GLU A 177 19.21 -21.09 13.86
N LEU A 178 18.10 -20.47 14.27
CA LEU A 178 17.87 -20.14 15.68
C LEU A 178 17.83 -21.40 16.56
N TRP A 179 17.17 -22.46 16.08
CA TRP A 179 17.01 -23.71 16.81
C TRP A 179 18.31 -24.52 16.97
N ASN A 180 19.29 -24.28 16.11
CA ASN A 180 20.58 -24.96 16.16
C ASN A 180 21.73 -24.01 16.54
N HIS A 181 21.44 -22.73 16.81
CA HIS A 181 22.47 -21.75 17.20
C HIS A 181 23.04 -22.07 18.58
N THR A 182 24.31 -22.43 18.61
CA THR A 182 25.09 -22.74 19.81
C THR A 182 26.36 -21.90 19.85
N MET A 183 26.85 -21.62 21.05
CA MET A 183 28.10 -20.91 21.25
C MET A 183 29.28 -21.80 20.84
N VAL A 184 30.19 -21.26 20.05
CA VAL A 184 31.40 -21.97 19.60
C VAL A 184 32.63 -21.32 20.25
N GLY A 185 33.39 -22.11 21.01
CA GLY A 185 34.54 -21.63 21.76
C GLY A 185 34.16 -20.57 22.80
N ALA A 186 35.03 -19.58 23.01
CA ALA A 186 34.85 -18.52 24.02
C ALA A 186 34.20 -17.23 23.45
N ASN A 187 33.56 -17.28 22.28
CA ASN A 187 33.03 -16.09 21.61
C ASN A 187 31.60 -15.73 22.08
N HIS A 188 31.48 -15.28 23.33
CA HIS A 188 30.20 -14.86 23.90
C HIS A 188 29.54 -13.72 23.13
N ALA A 189 30.31 -12.72 22.70
CA ALA A 189 29.79 -11.56 21.98
C ALA A 189 29.16 -11.97 20.63
N GLY A 190 29.88 -12.73 19.81
CA GLY A 190 29.37 -13.20 18.52
C GLY A 190 28.17 -14.13 18.65
N TYR A 191 28.14 -14.98 19.69
CA TYR A 191 26.95 -15.79 19.99
C TYR A 191 25.74 -14.90 20.30
N THR A 192 25.91 -13.92 21.19
CA THR A 192 24.85 -13.01 21.66
C THR A 192 24.30 -12.17 20.51
N ASP A 193 25.18 -11.55 19.72
CA ASP A 193 24.80 -10.70 18.59
C ASP A 193 23.98 -11.49 17.56
N LYS A 194 24.46 -12.68 17.21
CA LYS A 194 23.76 -13.55 16.26
C LYS A 194 22.44 -14.08 16.80
N PHE A 195 22.38 -14.42 18.09
CA PHE A 195 21.14 -14.82 18.73
C PHE A 195 20.10 -13.71 18.68
N HIS A 196 20.48 -12.47 19.03
CA HIS A 196 19.58 -11.32 18.96
C HIS A 196 19.11 -11.05 17.52
N GLU A 197 20.00 -11.17 16.53
CA GLU A 197 19.61 -11.04 15.14
C GLU A 197 18.56 -12.10 14.74
N LEU A 198 18.80 -13.38 15.04
CA LEU A 198 17.86 -14.46 14.72
C LEU A 198 16.53 -14.34 15.48
N ALA A 199 16.58 -14.05 16.78
CA ALA A 199 15.39 -13.86 17.63
C ALA A 199 14.49 -12.71 17.15
N ARG A 200 15.08 -11.69 16.51
CA ARG A 200 14.37 -10.58 15.88
C ARG A 200 13.74 -10.97 14.55
N MET A 201 14.37 -11.89 13.79
CA MET A 201 13.86 -12.40 12.52
C MET A 201 12.67 -13.37 12.69
N VAL A 202 12.66 -14.18 13.74
CA VAL A 202 11.62 -15.19 14.03
C VAL A 202 10.99 -14.99 15.42
N PRO A 203 10.29 -13.86 15.65
CA PRO A 203 9.84 -13.47 16.98
C PRO A 203 8.84 -14.45 17.60
N HIS A 204 8.08 -15.20 16.80
CA HIS A 204 7.11 -16.19 17.29
C HIS A 204 7.76 -17.37 18.03
N LEU A 205 9.02 -17.71 17.73
CA LEU A 205 9.74 -18.78 18.43
C LEU A 205 10.27 -18.36 19.81
N VAL A 206 10.47 -17.05 20.02
CA VAL A 206 11.06 -16.48 21.23
C VAL A 206 10.07 -15.68 22.07
N THR A 207 8.77 -15.74 21.73
CA THR A 207 7.69 -15.09 22.47
C THR A 207 6.88 -16.13 23.24
N PRO A 208 6.62 -15.94 24.55
CA PRO A 208 7.01 -14.82 25.43
C PRO A 208 8.50 -14.85 25.84
N GLU A 209 8.97 -13.81 26.55
CA GLU A 209 10.38 -13.64 26.97
C GLU A 209 10.98 -14.86 27.68
N SER A 210 10.19 -15.63 28.43
CA SER A 210 10.65 -16.87 29.04
C SER A 210 11.17 -17.90 28.02
N LYS A 211 10.54 -18.01 26.84
CA LYS A 211 11.04 -18.84 25.74
C LYS A 211 12.34 -18.30 25.15
N ARG A 212 12.47 -16.96 25.05
CA ARG A 212 13.72 -16.33 24.61
C ARG A 212 14.88 -16.69 25.53
N ILE A 213 14.67 -16.59 26.85
CA ILE A 213 15.70 -16.89 27.86
C ILE A 213 16.08 -18.38 27.81
N ASP A 214 15.09 -19.29 27.83
CA ASP A 214 15.33 -20.73 27.74
C ASP A 214 16.11 -21.08 26.46
N ARG A 215 15.71 -20.52 25.32
CA ARG A 215 16.38 -20.74 24.04
C ARG A 215 17.82 -20.22 24.02
N TYR A 216 18.08 -19.06 24.66
CA TYR A 216 19.42 -18.50 24.81
C TYR A 216 20.31 -19.40 25.67
N ILE A 217 19.83 -19.81 26.84
CA ILE A 217 20.59 -20.66 27.78
C ILE A 217 20.95 -22.01 27.14
N ARG A 218 20.03 -22.63 26.39
CA ARG A 218 20.27 -23.91 25.71
C ARG A 218 21.40 -23.87 24.69
N GLY A 219 21.70 -22.70 24.12
CA GLY A 219 22.79 -22.56 23.18
C GLY A 219 24.14 -22.24 23.83
N LEU A 220 24.17 -21.95 25.13
CA LEU A 220 25.42 -21.74 25.85
C LEU A 220 26.11 -23.10 26.08
N VAL A 221 27.44 -23.14 25.90
CA VAL A 221 28.26 -24.30 26.26
C VAL A 221 28.26 -24.43 27.80
N PRO A 222 28.16 -25.66 28.35
CA PRO A 222 28.31 -25.91 29.79
C PRO A 222 29.63 -25.41 30.38
#